data_AF-A0AAU7PSR7-F1
#
_entry.id   AF-A0AAU7PSR7-F1
#
_cell.length_a   1.000
_cell.length_b   1.000
_cell.length_c   1.000
_cell.angle_alpha   90.00
_cell.angle_beta   90.00
_cell.angle_gamma   90.00
#
_symmetry.space_group_name_H-M   'P 1'
#
loop_
_entity.id
_entity.type
_entity.pdbx_description
1 polymer ?
#
loop_
_entity_poly.entity_id
_entity_poly.type
_entity_poly.pdbx_seq_one_letter_code
_entity_poly.pdbx_strand_id
1 'polypeptide(L)'
;MLFGRTQKFHDSYRYIENSFRNSLLKIESELGIWGHVLHDGRHAFSTFAKEYGINEYARKKFMGHSIKDLTDRVYTHMDIEWFRTEIEKLL
;
A
#
# COMPACT_ATOMS: atom_id res chain seq x y z
N MET A 1 6.99 -9.24 11.26
CA MET A 1 5.57 -9.04 10.90
C MET A 1 5.17 -10.17 9.95
N LEU A 2 4.60 -11.25 10.47
CA LEU A 2 4.25 -12.45 9.69
C LEU A 2 2.87 -12.25 9.09
N PHE A 3 2.80 -11.76 7.85
CA PHE A 3 1.56 -11.79 7.08
C PHE A 3 1.30 -13.24 6.65
N GLY A 4 0.62 -14.00 7.51
CA GLY A 4 -0.10 -15.23 7.16
C GLY A 4 0.71 -16.38 6.57
N ARG A 5 1.80 -16.81 7.22
CA ARG A 5 2.38 -18.14 6.93
C ARG A 5 1.69 -19.22 7.77
N THR A 6 1.47 -20.36 7.12
CA THR A 6 0.35 -21.29 7.29
C THR A 6 0.72 -22.52 8.10
N GLN A 7 -0.26 -23.11 8.79
CA GLN A 7 -0.18 -24.50 9.25
C GLN A 7 -0.13 -25.42 8.00
N LYS A 8 0.69 -26.48 8.00
CA LYS A 8 0.74 -27.45 6.88
C LYS A 8 -0.57 -28.24 6.83
N PHE A 9 -1.22 -28.31 5.67
CA PHE A 9 -2.31 -29.25 5.40
C PHE A 9 -2.09 -29.89 4.02
N HIS A 10 -1.84 -31.20 3.96
CA HIS A 10 -1.63 -31.96 2.72
C HIS A 10 -0.64 -31.31 1.73
N ASP A 11 0.60 -31.08 2.17
CA ASP A 11 1.72 -30.59 1.35
C ASP A 11 1.49 -29.28 0.55
N SER A 12 0.41 -28.55 0.87
CA SER A 12 0.05 -27.28 0.24
C SER A 12 -0.03 -26.16 1.29
N TYR A 13 0.46 -24.98 0.93
CA TYR A 13 0.35 -23.79 1.77
C TYR A 13 -1.06 -23.19 1.59
N ARG A 14 -1.99 -23.47 2.50
CA ARG A 14 -3.30 -22.79 2.53
C ARG A 14 -3.28 -21.61 3.49
N TYR A 15 -3.55 -20.40 2.98
CA TYR A 15 -3.73 -19.22 3.82
C TYR A 15 -4.81 -19.48 4.89
N ILE A 16 -4.57 -19.01 6.12
CA ILE A 16 -5.54 -19.08 7.21
C ILE A 16 -6.83 -18.39 6.74
N GLU A 17 -7.99 -19.01 6.94
CA GLU A 17 -9.31 -18.50 6.49
C GLU A 17 -9.50 -17.01 6.79
N ASN A 18 -9.08 -16.55 7.96
CA ASN A 18 -9.18 -15.15 8.42
C ASN A 18 -8.08 -14.21 7.90
N SER A 19 -7.32 -14.59 6.86
CA SER A 19 -6.32 -13.70 6.27
C SER A 19 -6.95 -12.71 5.29
N PHE A 20 -6.45 -11.47 5.27
CA PHE A 20 -6.89 -10.45 4.32
C PHE A 20 -6.78 -10.91 2.86
N ARG A 21 -5.80 -11.77 2.54
CA ARG A 21 -5.65 -12.37 1.21
C ARG A 21 -6.81 -13.30 0.87
N ASN A 22 -7.29 -14.12 1.80
CA ASN A 22 -8.47 -14.94 1.58
C ASN A 22 -9.73 -14.08 1.41
N SER A 23 -9.85 -13.00 2.18
CA SER A 23 -10.94 -12.04 2.00
C SER A 23 -10.92 -11.41 0.59
N LEU A 24 -9.74 -11.02 0.10
CA LEU A 24 -9.57 -10.50 -1.26
C LEU A 24 -10.01 -11.52 -2.30
N LEU A 25 -9.52 -12.77 -2.23
CA LEU A 25 -9.89 -13.83 -3.18
C LEU A 25 -11.40 -14.10 -3.20
N LYS A 26 -12.05 -14.04 -2.03
CA LYS A 26 -13.52 -14.20 -1.92
C LYS A 26 -14.24 -13.07 -2.64
N ILE A 27 -13.83 -11.82 -2.40
CA ILE A 27 -14.41 -10.62 -3.04
C ILE A 27 -14.17 -10.66 -4.56
N GLU A 28 -12.98 -11.04 -5.01
CA GLU A 28 -12.67 -11.22 -6.43
C GLU A 28 -13.66 -12.17 -7.11
N SER A 29 -13.88 -13.34 -6.49
CA SER A 29 -14.85 -14.31 -6.97
C SER A 29 -16.30 -13.81 -6.95
N GLU A 30 -16.68 -13.04 -5.92
CA GLU A 30 -18.03 -12.43 -5.82
C GLU A 30 -18.26 -11.36 -6.88
N LEU A 31 -17.21 -10.60 -7.25
CA LEU A 31 -17.25 -9.54 -8.26
C LEU A 31 -16.97 -10.07 -9.68
N GLY A 32 -16.57 -11.34 -9.84
CA GLY A 32 -16.21 -11.93 -11.13
C GLY A 32 -14.92 -11.37 -11.74
N ILE A 33 -14.03 -10.82 -10.91
CA ILE A 33 -12.72 -10.28 -11.31
C ILE A 33 -11.60 -11.22 -10.84
N TRP A 34 -10.43 -11.15 -11.47
CA TRP A 34 -9.34 -12.08 -11.17
C TRP A 34 -7.97 -11.42 -11.33
N GLY A 35 -6.99 -11.96 -10.61
CA GLY A 35 -5.57 -11.62 -10.80
C GLY A 35 -5.09 -10.46 -9.93
N HIS A 36 -5.92 -9.97 -9.00
CA HIS A 36 -5.55 -8.93 -8.07
C HIS A 36 -4.68 -9.45 -6.94
N VAL A 37 -3.76 -8.61 -6.48
CA VAL A 37 -2.88 -8.90 -5.35
C VAL A 37 -2.92 -7.79 -4.33
N LEU A 38 -2.48 -8.08 -3.11
CA LEU A 38 -2.44 -7.09 -2.02
C LEU A 38 -1.65 -5.81 -2.38
N HIS A 39 -0.70 -5.91 -3.32
CA HIS A 39 0.12 -4.77 -3.77
C HIS A 39 -0.64 -3.82 -4.71
N ASP A 40 -1.80 -4.21 -5.25
CA ASP A 40 -2.58 -3.38 -6.17
C ASP A 40 -3.04 -2.09 -5.52
N GLY A 41 -3.46 -2.14 -4.25
CA GLY A 41 -3.81 -0.93 -3.49
C GLY A 41 -2.66 0.07 -3.38
N ARG A 42 -1.42 -0.42 -3.28
CA ARG A 42 -0.21 0.43 -3.24
C ARG A 42 0.10 1.03 -4.60
N HIS A 43 -0.14 0.30 -5.69
CA HIS A 43 -0.03 0.82 -7.05
C HIS A 43 -1.09 1.88 -7.35
N ALA A 44 -2.35 1.59 -7.01
CA ALA A 44 -3.47 2.51 -7.18
C ALA A 44 -3.22 3.81 -6.41
N PHE A 45 -2.86 3.72 -5.13
CA PHE A 45 -2.48 4.88 -4.32
C PHE A 45 -1.38 5.72 -4.97
N SER A 46 -0.30 5.09 -5.45
CA SER A 46 0.81 5.82 -6.07
C SER A 46 0.39 6.56 -7.33
N THR A 47 -0.48 5.94 -8.12
CA THR A 47 -1.02 6.49 -9.37
C THR A 47 -1.90 7.69 -9.08
N PHE A 48 -2.91 7.54 -8.21
CA PHE A 48 -3.77 8.65 -7.81
C PHE A 48 -2.98 9.78 -7.14
N ALA A 49 -2.06 9.46 -6.23
CA ALA A 49 -1.20 10.48 -5.63
C ALA A 49 -0.44 11.31 -6.68
N LYS A 50 0.00 10.68 -7.77
CA LYS A 50 0.65 11.40 -8.88
C LYS A 50 -0.34 12.23 -9.69
N GLU A 51 -1.50 11.68 -10.02
CA GLU A 51 -2.54 12.35 -10.81
C GLU A 51 -3.10 13.59 -10.10
N TYR A 52 -3.31 13.51 -8.79
CA TYR A 52 -3.81 14.60 -7.95
C TYR A 52 -2.71 15.58 -7.48
N GLY A 53 -1.49 15.46 -8.01
CA GLY A 53 -0.42 16.42 -7.75
C GLY A 53 0.08 16.41 -6.30
N ILE A 54 0.04 15.26 -5.62
CA ILE A 54 0.71 15.09 -4.34
C ILE A 54 2.22 15.21 -4.56
N ASN A 55 2.87 15.96 -3.69
CA ASN A 55 4.31 16.15 -3.70
C ASN A 55 5.05 14.79 -3.63
N GLU A 56 6.08 14.61 -4.44
CA GLU A 56 6.81 13.35 -4.53
C GLU A 56 7.46 12.93 -3.20
N TYR A 57 7.93 13.89 -2.41
CA TYR A 57 8.45 13.64 -1.07
C TYR A 57 7.37 13.05 -0.16
N ALA A 58 6.18 13.66 -0.13
CA ALA A 58 5.03 13.18 0.65
C ALA A 58 4.61 11.78 0.19
N ARG A 59 4.46 11.57 -1.13
CA ARG A 59 4.12 10.28 -1.72
C ARG A 59 5.11 9.18 -1.32
N LYS A 60 6.42 9.45 -1.37
CA LYS A 60 7.46 8.50 -0.92
C LYS A 60 7.35 8.19 0.57
N LYS A 61 7.13 9.20 1.41
CA LYS A 61 6.93 9.01 2.86
C LYS A 61 5.70 8.15 3.15
N PHE A 62 4.55 8.44 2.53
CA PHE A 62 3.31 7.65 2.71
C PHE A 62 3.49 6.19 2.29
N MET A 63 4.25 5.93 1.22
CA MET A 63 4.52 4.58 0.72
C MET A 63 5.64 3.85 1.47
N GLY A 64 6.27 4.48 2.47
CA GLY A 64 7.40 3.94 3.22
C GLY A 64 8.67 3.76 2.37
N HIS A 65 8.87 4.58 1.34
CA HIS A 65 10.07 4.52 0.51
C HIS A 65 11.23 5.25 1.18
N SER A 66 12.42 4.67 1.04
CA SER A 66 13.66 5.36 1.42
C SER A 66 13.91 6.54 0.48
N ILE A 67 14.27 7.68 1.07
CA ILE A 67 14.59 8.90 0.35
C ILE A 67 16.08 8.90 0.05
N LYS A 68 16.43 8.82 -1.23
CA LYS A 68 17.82 8.75 -1.68
C LYS A 68 18.51 10.11 -1.68
N ASP A 69 17.76 11.19 -1.92
CA ASP A 69 18.32 12.54 -1.95
C ASP A 69 18.77 12.96 -0.54
N LEU A 70 20.02 13.40 -0.42
CA LEU A 70 20.60 13.77 0.87
C LEU A 70 19.89 15.00 1.45
N THR A 71 19.53 15.96 0.61
CA THR A 71 18.90 17.22 1.01
C THR A 71 17.54 16.93 1.62
N ASP A 72 16.71 16.16 0.91
CA ASP A 72 15.38 15.79 1.38
C ASP A 72 15.41 14.85 2.59
N ARG A 73 16.43 14.01 2.69
CA ARG A 73 16.57 13.08 3.83
C ARG A 73 17.04 13.77 5.10
N VAL A 74 17.91 14.77 5.00
CA VAL A 74 18.63 15.36 6.15
C VAL A 74 18.11 16.74 6.52
N TYR A 75 17.69 17.54 5.54
CA TYR A 75 17.35 18.95 5.76
C TYR A 75 15.86 19.24 5.58
N THR A 76 15.14 18.48 4.74
CA THR A 76 13.70 18.66 4.55
C THR A 76 12.90 17.97 5.66
N HIS A 77 12.45 18.75 6.63
CA HIS A 77 11.49 18.35 7.66
C HIS A 77 10.20 19.15 7.46
N MET A 78 9.16 18.46 7.00
CA MET A 78 7.83 19.07 6.83
C MET A 78 6.99 18.79 8.07
N ASP A 79 6.14 19.75 8.42
CA ASP A 79 5.17 19.60 9.50
C ASP A 79 4.06 18.59 9.14
N ILE A 80 3.45 17.99 10.15
CA ILE A 80 2.35 17.03 9.98
C ILE A 80 1.15 17.67 9.26
N GLU A 81 0.88 18.95 9.51
CA GLU A 81 -0.19 19.67 8.82
C GLU A 81 0.09 19.80 7.33
N TRP A 82 1.35 19.96 6.92
CA TRP A 82 1.67 19.96 5.49
C TRP A 82 1.38 18.58 4.86
N PHE A 83 1.77 17.48 5.51
CA PHE A 83 1.42 16.14 5.02
C PHE A 83 -0.08 15.90 4.96
N ARG A 84 -0.84 16.47 5.91
CA ARG A 84 -2.29 16.47 5.87
C ARG A 84 -2.83 17.17 4.63
N THR A 85 -2.35 18.38 4.33
CA THR A 85 -2.78 19.09 3.10
C THR A 85 -2.44 18.31 1.83
N GLU A 86 -1.35 17.52 1.84
CA GLU A 86 -0.97 16.68 0.72
C GLU A 86 -1.87 15.46 0.56
N ILE A 87 -2.28 14.79 1.64
CA ILE A 87 -3.21 13.64 1.55
C ILE A 87 -4.64 14.09 1.24
N GLU A 88 -5.05 15.27 1.71
CA GLU A 88 -6.37 15.85 1.44
C GLU A 88 -6.60 16.15 -0.04
N LYS A 89 -5.56 16.21 -0.88
CA LYS A 89 -5.70 16.30 -2.34
C LYS A 89 -6.39 15.09 -2.98
N LEU A 90 -6.50 13.96 -2.26
CA LEU A 90 -7.20 12.75 -2.73
C LEU A 90 -8.70 12.72 -2.38
N LEU A 91 -9.19 13.73 -1.66
CA LEU A 91 -10.59 13.86 -1.23
C LEU A 91 -11.33 14.84 -2.15
#